data_AF-A0A9R0IA72-F1
#
_entry.id   AF-A0A9R0IA72-F1
#
_cell.length_a   1.000
_cell.length_b   1.000
_cell.length_c   1.000
_cell.angle_alpha   90.00
_cell.angle_beta   90.00
_cell.angle_gamma   90.00
#
_symmetry.space_group_name_H-M   'P 1'
#
loop_
_entity.id
_entity.type
_entity.pdbx_description
1 polymer ?
#
loop_
_entity_poly.entity_id
_entity_poly.type
_entity_poly.pdbx_seq_one_letter_code
_entity_poly.pdbx_strand_id
1 'polypeptide(L)'
;MNKINRARYWGWPNAYVFTKALGEMVLIHEKGDISLVIIRPTIVISTFKEPFPGWIEGIRTLDSLAVAYGKGRLPCFLGDAESIADVIPADKVANSIIVAAMVHANQPGNLRIYQIGSSVKHPTTLASLHELVYQYFKRHPWINKDGKPVIVGRVRVLDSMASFKGYLTLHYLVPLKALELANIAFCQYFKGTLVEQRRKINKVMRLIEIYRPYLFFKGLYDDSNTEKLRMAAKERGLETDIFYFDPKAINWEGYMLNVHFPGLVKYVFK
;
A
#
# COMPACT_ATOMS: atom_id res chain seq x y z
N MET A 1 -27.05 -9.20 1.32
CA MET A 1 -26.09 -8.08 1.11
C MET A 1 -24.66 -8.62 1.23
N ASN A 2 -23.82 -8.47 0.21
CA ASN A 2 -22.43 -8.96 0.27
C ASN A 2 -21.56 -8.12 1.23
N LYS A 3 -20.39 -8.64 1.64
CA LYS A 3 -19.51 -7.99 2.64
C LYS A 3 -19.09 -6.57 2.25
N ILE A 4 -18.88 -6.32 0.95
CA ILE A 4 -18.48 -4.99 0.43
C ILE A 4 -19.63 -3.99 0.53
N ASN A 5 -20.84 -4.39 0.14
CA ASN A 5 -22.02 -3.54 0.20
C ASN A 5 -22.35 -3.17 1.64
N ARG A 6 -22.17 -4.11 2.59
CA ARG A 6 -22.35 -3.84 4.02
C ARG A 6 -21.36 -2.79 4.54
N ALA A 7 -20.08 -2.90 4.21
CA ALA A 7 -19.09 -1.91 4.63
C ALA A 7 -19.41 -0.51 4.06
N ARG A 8 -19.73 -0.43 2.76
CA ARG A 8 -20.06 0.83 2.09
C ARG A 8 -21.32 1.49 2.64
N TYR A 9 -22.33 0.69 2.99
CA TYR A 9 -23.55 1.20 3.63
C TYR A 9 -23.25 1.95 4.94
N TRP A 10 -22.26 1.49 5.71
CA TRP A 10 -21.79 2.14 6.93
C TRP A 10 -20.67 3.16 6.70
N GLY A 11 -20.44 3.61 5.46
CA GLY A 11 -19.45 4.64 5.13
C GLY A 11 -18.00 4.14 5.03
N TRP A 12 -17.75 2.82 5.12
CA TRP A 12 -16.40 2.26 5.04
C TRP A 12 -16.03 1.84 3.61
N PRO A 13 -14.80 2.13 3.14
CA PRO A 13 -14.41 1.88 1.75
C PRO A 13 -14.34 0.38 1.40
N ASN A 14 -14.06 -0.49 2.38
CA ASN A 14 -14.09 -1.94 2.21
C ASN A 14 -14.32 -2.66 3.55
N ALA A 15 -14.56 -3.97 3.45
CA ALA A 15 -14.82 -4.81 4.60
C ALA A 15 -13.63 -4.89 5.58
N TYR A 16 -12.38 -4.78 5.11
CA TYR A 16 -11.20 -4.89 5.98
C TYR A 16 -11.14 -3.75 7.00
N VAL A 17 -11.20 -2.50 6.54
CA VAL A 17 -11.17 -1.35 7.46
C VAL A 17 -12.43 -1.29 8.34
N PHE A 18 -13.58 -1.73 7.80
CA PHE A 18 -14.81 -1.84 8.57
C PHE A 18 -14.66 -2.84 9.73
N THR A 19 -14.11 -4.03 9.48
CA THR A 19 -13.92 -5.01 10.57
C THR A 19 -12.85 -4.59 11.56
N LYS A 20 -11.82 -3.84 11.14
CA LYS A 20 -10.85 -3.26 12.08
C LYS A 20 -11.49 -2.24 13.00
N ALA A 21 -12.33 -1.36 12.48
CA ALA A 21 -13.06 -0.39 13.28
C ALA A 21 -14.02 -1.06 14.28
N LEU A 22 -14.79 -2.07 13.83
CA LEU A 22 -15.64 -2.86 14.73
C LEU A 22 -14.82 -3.55 15.81
N GLY A 23 -13.67 -4.11 15.46
CA GLY A 23 -12.76 -4.74 16.41
C GLY A 23 -12.29 -3.78 17.50
N GLU A 24 -11.92 -2.54 17.13
CA GLU A 24 -11.57 -1.52 18.12
C GLU A 24 -12.75 -1.15 19.03
N MET A 25 -13.96 -1.01 18.47
CA MET A 25 -15.16 -0.73 19.27
C MET A 25 -15.45 -1.84 20.28
N VAL A 26 -15.34 -3.11 19.86
CA VAL A 26 -15.52 -4.27 20.75
C VAL A 26 -14.44 -4.28 21.84
N LEU A 27 -13.16 -4.06 21.49
CA LEU A 27 -12.08 -4.01 22.48
C LEU A 27 -12.30 -2.90 23.51
N ILE A 28 -12.74 -1.72 23.08
CA ILE A 28 -13.02 -0.59 23.97
C ILE A 28 -14.21 -0.90 24.89
N HIS A 29 -15.25 -1.56 24.37
CA HIS A 29 -16.43 -1.93 25.14
C HIS A 29 -16.14 -3.04 26.17
N GLU A 30 -15.34 -4.04 25.79
CA GLU A 30 -15.11 -5.24 26.59
C GLU A 30 -13.84 -5.19 27.46
N LYS A 31 -13.05 -4.11 27.43
CA LYS A 31 -11.74 -4.08 28.12
C LYS A 31 -11.79 -4.28 29.64
N GLY A 32 -12.92 -3.97 30.28
CA GLY A 32 -13.03 -3.91 31.76
C GLY A 32 -11.90 -3.07 32.38
N ASP A 33 -11.21 -3.65 33.36
CA ASP A 33 -10.08 -3.04 34.09
C ASP A 33 -8.70 -3.28 33.44
N ILE A 34 -8.66 -3.95 32.28
CA ILE A 34 -7.40 -4.22 31.57
C ILE A 34 -6.90 -2.93 30.90
N SER A 35 -5.58 -2.70 30.99
CA SER A 35 -4.92 -1.62 30.23
C SER A 35 -4.95 -1.94 28.74
N LEU A 36 -5.51 -1.03 27.95
CA LEU A 36 -5.69 -1.22 26.50
C LEU A 36 -4.95 -0.14 25.73
N VAL A 37 -4.03 -0.58 24.87
CA VAL A 37 -3.36 0.24 23.87
C VAL A 37 -3.76 -0.22 22.48
N ILE A 38 -4.19 0.70 21.64
CA ILE A 38 -4.51 0.47 20.22
C ILE A 38 -3.44 1.14 19.36
N ILE A 39 -2.74 0.34 18.56
CA ILE A 39 -1.79 0.83 17.56
C ILE A 39 -2.47 0.84 16.19
N ARG A 40 -2.54 2.01 15.54
CA ARG A 40 -3.11 2.22 14.22
C ARG A 40 -1.99 2.54 13.21
N PRO A 41 -1.39 1.52 12.58
CA PRO A 41 -0.40 1.77 11.54
C PRO A 41 -1.06 2.21 10.23
N THR A 42 -0.31 2.97 9.44
CA THR A 42 -0.69 3.32 8.06
C THR A 42 -0.29 2.18 7.11
N ILE A 43 -0.05 2.45 5.82
CA ILE A 43 0.26 1.37 4.88
C ILE A 43 1.63 0.78 5.24
N VAL A 44 1.62 -0.42 5.82
CA VAL A 44 2.85 -1.10 6.25
C VAL A 44 3.57 -1.72 5.06
N ILE A 45 4.78 -1.24 4.79
CA ILE A 45 5.69 -1.73 3.76
C ILE A 45 6.81 -2.58 4.38
N SER A 46 7.83 -2.95 3.58
CA SER A 46 8.93 -3.79 4.07
C SER A 46 9.63 -3.21 5.30
N THR A 47 10.49 -3.99 5.92
CA THR A 47 11.32 -3.54 7.04
C THR A 47 12.37 -2.53 6.59
N PHE A 48 12.66 -1.55 7.45
CA PHE A 48 13.71 -0.56 7.24
C PHE A 48 15.09 -1.12 7.64
N LYS A 49 15.18 -1.73 8.83
CA LYS A 49 16.40 -2.30 9.40
C LYS A 49 16.21 -3.73 9.89
N GLU A 50 15.20 -3.99 10.71
CA GLU A 50 15.07 -5.25 11.47
C GLU A 50 13.89 -6.12 11.01
N PRO A 51 13.96 -7.46 11.12
CA PRO A 51 15.14 -8.27 11.49
C PRO A 51 16.24 -8.25 10.42
N PHE A 52 15.91 -7.86 9.19
CA PHE A 52 16.87 -7.52 8.14
C PHE A 52 16.19 -6.58 7.13
N PRO A 53 16.92 -5.71 6.42
CA PRO A 53 16.33 -4.70 5.55
C PRO A 53 15.57 -5.31 4.37
N GLY A 54 14.41 -4.73 4.04
CA GLY A 54 13.64 -5.10 2.85
C GLY A 54 12.84 -6.40 3.00
N TRP A 55 12.79 -6.99 4.21
CA TRP A 55 11.92 -8.13 4.46
C TRP A 55 10.47 -7.75 4.31
N ILE A 56 9.71 -8.59 3.61
CA ILE A 56 8.29 -8.43 3.41
C ILE A 56 7.62 -9.80 3.32
N GLU A 57 6.49 -9.93 4.01
CA GLU A 57 5.63 -11.10 3.93
C GLU A 57 4.40 -10.80 3.09
N GLY A 58 4.33 -11.45 1.92
CA GLY A 58 3.19 -11.35 1.00
C GLY A 58 3.14 -10.04 0.19
N ILE A 59 2.08 -9.91 -0.61
CA ILE A 59 1.77 -8.71 -1.39
C ILE A 59 0.74 -7.89 -0.61
N ARG A 60 1.07 -6.65 -0.25
CA ARG A 60 0.11 -5.68 0.29
C ARG A 60 -0.20 -4.60 -0.74
N THR A 61 -0.94 -3.58 -0.31
CA THR A 61 -1.55 -2.54 -1.15
C THR A 61 -0.58 -1.92 -2.15
N LEU A 62 0.42 -1.17 -1.68
CA LEU A 62 1.35 -0.45 -2.54
C LEU A 62 2.23 -1.43 -3.33
N ASP A 63 2.65 -2.51 -2.68
CA ASP A 63 3.45 -3.58 -3.28
C ASP A 63 2.77 -4.18 -4.52
N SER A 64 1.44 -4.37 -4.48
CA SER A 64 0.68 -4.93 -5.60
C SER A 64 0.75 -4.05 -6.85
N LEU A 65 0.76 -2.73 -6.68
CA LEU A 65 0.87 -1.75 -7.76
C LEU A 65 2.30 -1.73 -8.31
N ALA A 66 3.32 -1.73 -7.43
CA ALA A 66 4.71 -1.81 -7.82
C ALA A 66 5.05 -3.13 -8.54
N VAL A 67 4.50 -4.27 -8.07
CA VAL A 67 4.62 -5.58 -8.72
C VAL A 67 3.95 -5.58 -10.09
N ALA A 68 2.71 -5.06 -10.18
CA ALA A 68 2.01 -4.96 -11.45
C ALA A 68 2.78 -4.10 -12.46
N TYR A 69 3.36 -3.00 -12.00
CA TYR A 69 4.22 -2.13 -12.80
C TYR A 69 5.50 -2.84 -13.27
N GLY A 70 6.29 -3.40 -12.35
CA GLY A 70 7.56 -4.07 -12.68
C GLY A 70 7.38 -5.30 -13.57
N LYS A 71 6.22 -5.96 -13.51
CA LYS A 71 5.85 -7.06 -14.42
C LYS A 71 5.30 -6.59 -15.77
N GLY A 72 5.27 -5.29 -16.04
CA GLY A 72 4.74 -4.70 -17.29
C GLY A 72 3.23 -4.85 -17.45
N ARG A 73 2.50 -4.99 -16.34
CA ARG A 73 1.05 -5.28 -16.32
C ARG A 73 0.20 -4.08 -15.90
N LEU A 74 0.82 -2.94 -15.62
CA LEU A 74 0.15 -1.70 -15.23
C LEU A 74 0.31 -0.64 -16.32
N PRO A 75 -0.68 -0.49 -17.22
CA PRO A 75 -0.54 0.38 -18.40
C PRO A 75 -0.86 1.86 -18.15
N CYS A 76 -1.57 2.16 -17.08
CA CYS A 76 -1.88 3.49 -16.57
C CYS A 76 -2.00 3.40 -15.05
N PHE A 77 -1.75 4.51 -14.37
CA PHE A 77 -1.91 4.63 -12.93
C PHE A 77 -3.12 5.53 -12.66
N LEU A 78 -4.09 5.07 -11.88
CA LEU A 78 -5.16 5.93 -11.39
C LEU A 78 -4.76 6.48 -10.03
N GLY A 79 -4.84 7.78 -9.85
CA GLY A 79 -4.60 8.41 -8.56
C GLY A 79 -4.31 9.89 -8.71
N ASP A 80 -4.38 10.60 -7.60
CA ASP A 80 -3.98 11.98 -7.54
C ASP A 80 -2.50 12.06 -7.15
N ALA A 81 -1.69 12.61 -8.05
CA ALA A 81 -0.24 12.70 -7.95
C ALA A 81 0.24 13.37 -6.64
N GLU A 82 -0.52 14.36 -6.17
CA GLU A 82 -0.23 15.17 -4.98
C GLU A 82 -0.77 14.55 -3.69
N SER A 83 -1.51 13.44 -3.77
CA SER A 83 -1.94 12.73 -2.57
C SER A 83 -0.75 12.12 -1.84
N ILE A 84 -0.77 12.28 -0.52
CA ILE A 84 0.23 11.69 0.36
C ILE A 84 0.00 10.19 0.46
N ALA A 85 1.05 9.44 0.16
CA ALA A 85 1.09 8.00 0.36
C ALA A 85 1.60 7.73 1.78
N ASP A 86 0.68 7.64 2.73
CA ASP A 86 1.05 7.39 4.13
C ASP A 86 1.49 5.93 4.32
N VAL A 87 2.79 5.73 4.26
CA VAL A 87 3.46 4.44 4.41
C VAL A 87 4.38 4.44 5.61
N ILE A 88 4.57 3.26 6.21
CA ILE A 88 5.50 3.07 7.33
C ILE A 88 6.18 1.69 7.23
N PRO A 89 7.50 1.58 7.46
CA PRO A 89 8.19 0.30 7.58
C PRO A 89 7.65 -0.60 8.70
N ALA A 90 7.64 -1.91 8.47
CA ALA A 90 7.08 -2.90 9.41
C ALA A 90 7.78 -2.93 10.78
N ASP A 91 9.08 -2.78 10.80
CA ASP A 91 9.90 -2.74 12.02
C ASP A 91 9.62 -1.51 12.87
N LYS A 92 9.32 -0.35 12.27
CA LYS A 92 8.88 0.82 13.04
C LYS A 92 7.54 0.57 13.74
N VAL A 93 6.63 -0.17 13.11
CA VAL A 93 5.37 -0.56 13.75
C VAL A 93 5.64 -1.52 14.91
N ALA A 94 6.48 -2.54 14.71
CA ALA A 94 6.87 -3.47 15.76
C ALA A 94 7.51 -2.75 16.96
N ASN A 95 8.46 -1.86 16.70
CA ASN A 95 9.13 -1.05 17.73
C ASN A 95 8.14 -0.16 18.48
N SER A 96 7.15 0.42 17.80
CA SER A 96 6.10 1.21 18.46
C SER A 96 5.23 0.38 19.43
N ILE A 97 4.97 -0.90 19.11
CA ILE A 97 4.22 -1.81 19.99
C ILE A 97 5.02 -2.10 21.25
N ILE A 98 6.31 -2.43 21.10
CA ILE A 98 7.22 -2.72 22.21
C ILE A 98 7.35 -1.50 23.13
N VAL A 99 7.59 -0.33 22.55
CA VAL A 99 7.72 0.92 23.32
C VAL A 99 6.41 1.27 24.03
N ALA A 100 5.27 1.13 23.36
CA ALA A 100 3.98 1.36 24.00
C ALA A 100 3.73 0.41 25.17
N ALA A 101 4.03 -0.88 25.01
CA ALA A 101 3.91 -1.85 26.08
C ALA A 101 4.79 -1.49 27.29
N MET A 102 6.05 -1.13 27.06
CA MET A 102 6.98 -0.72 28.12
C MET A 102 6.56 0.56 28.83
N VAL A 103 6.10 1.57 28.09
CA VAL A 103 5.65 2.85 28.68
C VAL A 103 4.38 2.65 29.52
N HIS A 104 3.50 1.73 29.14
CA HIS A 104 2.22 1.52 29.82
C HIS A 104 2.14 0.31 30.75
N ALA A 105 3.22 -0.47 30.89
CA ALA A 105 3.24 -1.72 31.67
C ALA A 105 2.66 -1.60 33.09
N ASN A 106 2.84 -0.44 33.74
CA ASN A 106 2.37 -0.16 35.11
C ASN A 106 1.37 1.02 35.17
N GLN A 107 0.71 1.37 34.06
CA GLN A 107 -0.27 2.46 34.00
C GLN A 107 -1.67 1.92 33.69
N PRO A 108 -2.42 1.43 34.70
CA PRO A 108 -3.79 0.97 34.50
C PRO A 108 -4.73 2.13 34.14
N GLY A 109 -5.79 1.80 33.39
CA GLY A 109 -7.02 2.61 33.34
C GLY A 109 -7.20 3.55 32.13
N ASN A 110 -6.17 3.90 31.36
CA ASN A 110 -6.33 4.85 30.26
C ASN A 110 -6.21 4.20 28.88
N LEU A 111 -7.28 4.28 28.07
CA LEU A 111 -7.24 3.93 26.65
C LEU A 111 -6.22 4.84 25.94
N ARG A 112 -5.25 4.23 25.26
CA ARG A 112 -4.28 4.97 24.42
C ARG A 112 -4.39 4.50 22.98
N ILE A 113 -4.53 5.45 22.07
CA ILE A 113 -4.54 5.19 20.63
C ILE A 113 -3.35 5.91 20.02
N TYR A 114 -2.48 5.16 19.36
CA TYR A 114 -1.28 5.67 18.69
C TYR A 114 -1.38 5.47 17.20
N GLN A 115 -1.32 6.57 16.46
CA GLN A 115 -1.23 6.54 15.02
C GLN A 115 0.24 6.40 14.60
N ILE A 116 0.55 5.33 13.87
CA ILE A 116 1.91 5.07 13.40
C ILE A 116 1.94 5.29 11.90
N GLY A 117 2.39 6.47 11.50
CA GLY A 117 2.37 6.93 10.11
C GLY A 117 3.46 7.94 9.83
N SER A 118 3.59 8.31 8.56
CA SER A 118 4.55 9.31 8.09
C SER A 118 3.89 10.58 7.56
N SER A 119 2.57 10.60 7.34
CA SER A 119 1.88 11.68 6.62
C SER A 119 2.09 13.09 7.17
N VAL A 120 2.21 13.24 8.50
CA VAL A 120 2.37 14.56 9.14
C VAL A 120 3.84 14.95 9.28
N LYS A 121 4.71 14.00 9.66
CA LYS A 121 6.10 14.30 10.03
C LYS A 121 7.10 14.17 8.89
N HIS A 122 6.85 13.26 7.95
CA HIS A 122 7.76 12.99 6.84
C HIS A 122 7.01 12.43 5.63
N PRO A 123 6.11 13.24 5.00
CA PRO A 123 5.25 12.77 3.93
C PRO A 123 6.03 12.38 2.67
N THR A 124 5.51 11.40 1.94
CA THR A 124 5.88 11.11 0.55
C THR A 124 4.63 11.13 -0.32
N THR A 125 4.73 11.63 -1.56
CA THR A 125 3.58 11.71 -2.48
C THR A 125 3.49 10.48 -3.38
N LEU A 126 2.30 10.21 -3.94
CA LEU A 126 2.12 9.18 -4.95
C LEU A 126 2.99 9.45 -6.20
N ALA A 127 3.16 10.71 -6.60
CA ALA A 127 4.06 11.09 -7.68
C ALA A 127 5.52 10.68 -7.40
N SER A 128 6.01 10.98 -6.19
CA SER A 128 7.38 10.64 -5.78
C SER A 128 7.59 9.13 -5.80
N LEU A 129 6.65 8.37 -5.22
CA LEU A 129 6.72 6.91 -5.22
C LEU A 129 6.67 6.32 -6.64
N HIS A 130 5.81 6.86 -7.50
CA HIS A 130 5.73 6.44 -8.90
C HIS A 130 7.05 6.67 -9.65
N GLU A 131 7.71 7.80 -9.43
CA GLU A 131 9.03 8.08 -10.02
C GLU A 131 10.08 7.09 -9.52
N LEU A 132 10.14 6.83 -8.21
CA LEU A 132 11.10 5.89 -7.62
C LEU A 132 10.91 4.46 -8.17
N VAL A 133 9.65 4.02 -8.30
CA VAL A 133 9.33 2.72 -8.93
C VAL A 133 9.82 2.66 -10.38
N TYR A 134 9.57 3.72 -11.17
CA TYR A 134 10.05 3.79 -12.55
C TYR A 134 11.58 3.74 -12.63
N GLN A 135 12.27 4.56 -11.83
CA GLN A 135 13.74 4.61 -11.80
C GLN A 135 14.33 3.25 -11.45
N TYR A 136 13.77 2.56 -10.45
CA TYR A 136 14.23 1.24 -10.04
C TYR A 136 14.09 0.21 -11.16
N PHE A 137 12.88 0.00 -11.71
CA PHE A 137 12.65 -1.05 -12.71
C PHE A 137 13.22 -0.71 -14.09
N LYS A 138 13.50 0.57 -14.38
CA LYS A 138 14.28 0.97 -15.55
C LYS A 138 15.74 0.50 -15.45
N ARG A 139 16.35 0.64 -14.26
CA ARG A 139 17.75 0.23 -13.99
C ARG A 139 17.88 -1.27 -13.75
N HIS A 140 16.84 -1.87 -13.17
CA HIS A 140 16.77 -3.30 -12.82
C HIS A 140 15.51 -3.94 -13.43
N PRO A 141 15.48 -4.15 -14.76
CA PRO A 141 14.35 -4.81 -15.41
C PRO A 141 14.09 -6.18 -14.78
N TRP A 142 12.84 -6.45 -14.42
CA TRP A 142 12.46 -7.78 -13.93
C TRP A 142 12.58 -8.81 -15.06
N ILE A 143 13.22 -9.94 -14.77
CA ILE A 143 13.34 -11.05 -15.71
C ILE A 143 12.08 -11.91 -15.60
N ASN A 144 11.35 -12.03 -16.72
CA ASN A 144 10.12 -12.82 -16.75
C ASN A 144 10.42 -14.34 -16.74
N LYS A 145 9.36 -15.15 -16.74
CA LYS A 145 9.46 -16.62 -16.73
C LYS A 145 10.18 -17.21 -17.95
N ASP A 146 10.24 -16.44 -19.05
CA ASP A 146 10.90 -16.82 -20.29
C ASP A 146 12.36 -16.34 -20.36
N GLY A 147 12.91 -15.82 -19.26
CA GLY A 147 14.26 -15.27 -19.20
C GLY A 147 14.43 -13.91 -19.88
N LYS A 148 13.35 -13.24 -20.27
CA LYS A 148 13.39 -11.95 -20.97
C LYS A 148 13.21 -10.77 -20.01
N PRO A 149 13.98 -9.69 -20.16
CA PRO A 149 13.79 -8.49 -19.36
C PRO A 149 12.47 -7.80 -19.72
N VAL A 150 11.70 -7.41 -18.71
CA VAL A 150 10.50 -6.59 -18.88
C VAL A 150 10.90 -5.12 -18.94
N ILE A 151 10.76 -4.51 -20.11
CA ILE A 151 11.04 -3.10 -20.32
C ILE A 151 9.82 -2.27 -19.89
N VAL A 152 10.00 -1.48 -18.85
CA VAL A 152 8.96 -0.57 -18.33
C VAL A 152 9.17 0.86 -18.85
N GLY A 153 8.07 1.56 -19.13
CA GLY A 153 8.06 2.97 -19.51
C GLY A 153 7.49 3.86 -18.40
N ARG A 154 7.57 5.18 -18.59
CA ARG A 154 6.79 6.11 -17.77
C ARG A 154 5.31 5.86 -18.02
N VAL A 155 4.57 5.54 -16.97
CA VAL A 155 3.14 5.27 -17.07
C VAL A 155 2.35 6.55 -16.87
N ARG A 156 1.27 6.72 -17.65
CA ARG A 156 0.38 7.88 -17.53
C ARG A 156 -0.39 7.81 -16.22
N VAL A 157 -0.33 8.88 -15.44
CA VAL A 157 -1.17 9.09 -14.24
C VAL A 157 -2.48 9.72 -14.69
N LEU A 158 -3.59 9.14 -14.22
CA LEU A 158 -4.96 9.55 -14.52
C LEU A 158 -5.62 9.95 -13.19
N ASP A 159 -6.00 11.21 -13.11
CA ASP A 159 -6.49 11.90 -11.91
C ASP A 159 -7.99 11.72 -11.64
N SER A 160 -8.71 11.00 -12.48
CA SER A 160 -10.15 10.82 -12.33
C SER A 160 -10.62 9.50 -12.91
N MET A 161 -11.76 9.02 -12.41
CA MET A 161 -12.39 7.83 -12.99
C MET A 161 -12.86 8.05 -14.42
N ALA A 162 -13.18 9.29 -14.80
CA ALA A 162 -13.58 9.64 -16.15
C ALA A 162 -12.40 9.49 -17.11
N SER A 163 -11.25 10.10 -16.79
CA SER A 163 -10.03 9.98 -17.61
C SER A 163 -9.53 8.54 -17.67
N PHE A 164 -9.60 7.81 -16.55
CA PHE A 164 -9.27 6.39 -16.50
C PHE A 164 -10.17 5.51 -17.37
N LYS A 165 -11.49 5.66 -17.28
CA LYS A 165 -12.44 4.91 -18.13
C LYS A 165 -12.29 5.26 -19.61
N GLY A 166 -12.06 6.54 -19.92
CA GLY A 166 -11.79 7.01 -21.29
C GLY A 166 -10.54 6.34 -21.87
N TYR A 167 -9.44 6.36 -21.11
CA TYR A 167 -8.18 5.70 -21.50
C TYR A 167 -8.36 4.20 -21.73
N LEU A 168 -9.01 3.49 -20.79
CA LEU A 168 -9.29 2.07 -20.96
C LEU A 168 -10.17 1.78 -22.17
N THR A 169 -11.17 2.63 -22.43
CA THR A 169 -12.07 2.45 -23.57
C THR A 169 -11.29 2.54 -24.87
N LEU A 170 -10.50 3.61 -25.04
CA LEU A 170 -9.76 3.88 -26.25
C LEU A 170 -8.64 2.86 -26.50
N HIS A 171 -7.84 2.56 -25.48
CA HIS A 171 -6.62 1.75 -25.65
C HIS A 171 -6.83 0.25 -25.45
N TYR A 172 -7.94 -0.18 -24.83
CA TYR A 172 -8.19 -1.59 -24.53
C TYR A 172 -9.52 -2.09 -25.04
N LEU A 173 -10.64 -1.43 -24.73
CA LEU A 173 -11.97 -1.95 -25.10
C LEU A 173 -12.25 -1.87 -26.59
N VAL A 174 -11.87 -0.76 -27.26
CA VAL A 174 -12.05 -0.61 -28.71
C VAL A 174 -11.20 -1.65 -29.49
N PRO A 175 -9.88 -1.80 -29.23
CA PRO A 175 -9.10 -2.87 -29.85
C PRO A 175 -9.63 -4.27 -29.53
N LEU A 176 -10.12 -4.49 -28.30
CA LEU A 176 -10.72 -5.77 -27.92
C LEU A 176 -11.97 -6.09 -28.74
N LYS A 177 -12.87 -5.12 -28.95
CA LYS A 177 -14.05 -5.28 -29.83
C LYS A 177 -13.66 -5.56 -31.28
N ALA A 178 -12.65 -4.85 -31.80
CA ALA A 178 -12.13 -5.14 -33.14
C ALA A 178 -11.57 -6.57 -33.24
N LEU A 179 -10.86 -7.04 -32.22
CA LEU A 179 -10.36 -8.40 -32.13
C LEU A 179 -11.49 -9.43 -31.99
N GLU A 180 -12.60 -9.10 -31.33
CA GLU A 180 -13.81 -9.95 -31.27
C GLU A 180 -14.43 -10.15 -32.65
N LEU A 181 -14.55 -9.08 -33.44
CA LEU A 181 -15.05 -9.16 -34.81
C LEU A 181 -14.10 -9.98 -35.69
N ALA A 182 -12.79 -9.74 -35.59
CA ALA A 182 -11.78 -10.55 -36.28
C ALA A 182 -11.87 -12.03 -35.87
N ASN A 183 -12.03 -12.32 -34.58
CA ASN A 183 -12.18 -13.69 -34.10
C ASN A 183 -13.41 -14.40 -34.68
N ILE A 184 -14.51 -13.69 -34.91
CA ILE A 184 -15.69 -14.24 -35.60
C ILE A 184 -15.35 -14.50 -37.08
N ALA A 185 -14.73 -13.53 -37.76
CA ALA A 185 -14.36 -13.64 -39.17
C ALA A 185 -13.35 -14.77 -39.46
N PHE A 186 -12.43 -15.03 -38.52
CA PHE A 186 -11.40 -16.07 -38.62
C PHE A 186 -11.76 -17.34 -37.82
N CYS A 187 -13.03 -17.72 -37.79
CA CYS A 187 -13.50 -19.00 -37.23
C CYS A 187 -12.95 -19.33 -35.84
N GLN A 188 -12.97 -18.37 -34.91
CA GLN A 188 -12.52 -18.49 -33.52
C GLN A 188 -11.00 -18.62 -33.31
N TYR A 189 -10.18 -18.30 -34.33
CA TYR A 189 -8.71 -18.38 -34.24
C TYR A 189 -8.09 -17.58 -33.07
N PHE A 190 -8.64 -16.40 -32.76
CA PHE A 190 -8.11 -15.49 -31.73
C PHE A 190 -8.75 -15.67 -30.34
N LYS A 191 -9.53 -16.74 -30.12
CA LYS A 191 -10.29 -16.95 -28.88
C LYS A 191 -9.40 -16.94 -27.64
N GLY A 192 -8.23 -17.56 -27.70
CA GLY A 192 -7.26 -17.56 -26.60
C GLY A 192 -6.77 -16.15 -26.23
N THR A 193 -6.37 -15.37 -27.24
CA THR A 193 -5.91 -13.98 -27.06
C THR A 193 -6.99 -13.09 -26.44
N LEU A 194 -8.25 -13.23 -26.88
CA LEU A 194 -9.38 -12.48 -26.32
C LEU A 194 -9.60 -12.78 -24.83
N VAL A 195 -9.58 -14.07 -24.46
CA VAL A 195 -9.72 -14.49 -23.06
C VAL A 195 -8.59 -13.91 -22.21
N GLU A 196 -7.36 -13.94 -22.72
CA GLU A 196 -6.21 -13.38 -22.02
C GLU A 196 -6.33 -11.85 -21.82
N GLN A 197 -6.71 -11.11 -22.86
CA GLN A 197 -6.86 -9.65 -22.80
C GLN A 197 -7.98 -9.25 -21.83
N ARG A 198 -9.15 -9.91 -21.88
CA ARG A 198 -10.23 -9.69 -20.91
C ARG A 198 -9.77 -9.94 -19.48
N ARG A 199 -9.02 -11.03 -19.25
CA ARG A 199 -8.47 -11.37 -17.94
C ARG A 199 -7.49 -10.30 -17.44
N LYS A 200 -6.67 -9.71 -18.31
CA LYS A 200 -5.77 -8.60 -17.96
C LYS A 200 -6.56 -7.37 -17.53
N ILE A 201 -7.55 -6.95 -18.33
CA ILE A 201 -8.40 -5.79 -18.03
C ILE A 201 -9.14 -5.98 -16.69
N ASN A 202 -9.76 -7.14 -16.48
CA ASN A 202 -10.50 -7.44 -15.25
C ASN A 202 -9.59 -7.37 -14.00
N LYS A 203 -8.32 -7.79 -14.10
CA LYS A 203 -7.36 -7.66 -13.00
C LYS A 203 -7.05 -6.21 -12.68
N VAL A 204 -6.81 -5.38 -13.70
CA VAL A 204 -6.54 -3.93 -13.52
C VAL A 204 -7.76 -3.24 -12.89
N MET A 205 -8.96 -3.51 -13.39
CA MET A 205 -10.21 -2.97 -12.84
C MET A 205 -10.38 -3.33 -11.36
N ARG A 206 -10.13 -4.59 -10.99
CA ARG A 206 -10.22 -5.05 -9.60
C ARG A 206 -9.23 -4.34 -8.68
N LEU A 207 -7.98 -4.14 -9.11
CA LEU A 207 -6.99 -3.39 -8.32
C LEU A 207 -7.47 -1.96 -8.05
N ILE A 208 -8.00 -1.31 -9.09
CA ILE A 208 -8.49 0.06 -8.98
C ILE A 208 -9.72 0.18 -8.10
N GLU A 209 -10.68 -0.75 -8.19
CA GLU A 209 -11.84 -0.74 -7.30
C GLU A 209 -11.46 -0.87 -5.82
N ILE A 210 -10.41 -1.64 -5.53
CA ILE A 210 -9.91 -1.83 -4.17
C ILE A 210 -9.17 -0.58 -3.69
N TYR A 211 -8.30 -0.01 -4.53
CA TYR A 211 -7.35 1.01 -4.10
C TYR A 211 -7.79 2.45 -4.33
N ARG A 212 -8.80 2.68 -5.20
CA ARG A 212 -9.31 4.02 -5.50
C ARG A 212 -9.56 4.89 -4.26
N PRO A 213 -10.21 4.42 -3.18
CA PRO A 213 -10.46 5.28 -2.02
C PRO A 213 -9.18 5.82 -1.37
N TYR A 214 -8.08 5.09 -1.48
CA TYR A 214 -6.78 5.46 -0.91
C TYR A 214 -5.95 6.33 -1.86
N LEU A 215 -6.05 6.10 -3.17
CA LEU A 215 -5.31 6.84 -4.19
C LEU A 215 -5.77 8.31 -4.34
N PHE A 216 -6.96 8.63 -3.82
CA PHE A 216 -7.55 9.97 -3.79
C PHE A 216 -7.75 10.50 -2.37
N PHE A 217 -7.22 9.80 -1.35
CA PHE A 217 -7.35 10.24 0.03
C PHE A 217 -6.45 11.45 0.30
N LYS A 218 -7.04 12.53 0.81
CA LYS A 218 -6.35 13.79 1.15
C LYS A 218 -6.14 14.01 2.65
N GLY A 219 -6.67 13.11 3.48
CA GLY A 219 -6.52 13.24 4.92
C GLY A 219 -5.09 12.94 5.37
N LEU A 220 -4.70 13.57 6.47
CA LEU A 220 -3.49 13.26 7.22
C LEU A 220 -3.91 12.70 8.56
N TYR A 221 -3.12 11.77 9.09
CA TYR A 221 -3.38 11.26 10.42
C TYR A 221 -2.51 11.96 11.45
N ASP A 222 -3.14 12.64 12.41
CA ASP A 222 -2.44 13.26 13.53
C ASP A 222 -1.70 12.19 14.36
N ASP A 223 -0.41 12.43 14.59
CA ASP A 223 0.47 11.54 15.34
C ASP A 223 0.94 12.18 16.67
N SER A 224 0.22 13.18 17.17
CA SER A 224 0.54 13.89 18.42
C SER A 224 0.65 12.95 19.63
N ASN A 225 -0.23 11.95 19.75
CA ASN A 225 -0.11 10.94 20.81
C ASN A 225 1.15 10.09 20.65
N THR A 226 1.50 9.74 19.43
CA THR A 226 2.70 8.96 19.10
C THR A 226 3.97 9.76 19.41
N GLU A 227 3.95 11.08 19.23
CA GLU A 227 5.03 11.96 19.69
C GLU A 227 5.19 11.89 21.21
N LYS A 228 4.08 12.06 21.95
CA LYS A 228 4.09 11.98 23.41
C LYS A 228 4.62 10.63 23.90
N LEU A 229 4.30 9.54 23.19
CA LEU A 229 4.85 8.21 23.49
C LEU A 229 6.37 8.17 23.33
N ARG A 230 6.91 8.73 22.24
CA ARG A 230 8.37 8.77 22.01
C ARG A 230 9.09 9.62 23.06
N MET A 231 8.51 10.75 23.45
CA MET A 231 9.05 11.60 24.51
C MET A 231 9.06 10.87 25.85
N ALA A 232 7.95 10.24 26.23
CA ALA A 232 7.87 9.45 27.46
C ALA A 232 8.85 8.26 27.46
N ALA A 233 9.09 7.63 26.31
CA ALA A 233 10.08 6.56 26.18
C ALA A 233 11.51 7.08 26.42
N LYS A 234 11.85 8.23 25.84
CA LYS A 234 13.14 8.90 26.01
C LYS A 234 13.38 9.31 27.47
N GLU A 235 12.37 9.88 28.13
CA GLU A 235 12.45 10.28 29.56
C GLU A 235 12.70 9.09 30.50
N ARG A 236 12.24 7.90 30.12
CA ARG A 236 12.45 6.66 30.89
C ARG A 236 13.78 5.98 30.60
N GLY A 237 14.63 6.58 29.76
CA GLY A 237 15.91 5.99 29.38
C GLY A 237 15.77 4.68 28.60
N LEU A 238 14.62 4.42 27.98
CA LEU A 238 14.51 3.31 27.03
C LEU A 238 15.51 3.56 25.92
N GLU A 239 16.22 2.52 25.48
CA GLU A 239 17.15 2.58 24.36
C GLU A 239 16.38 2.90 23.08
N THR A 240 16.11 4.19 22.89
CA THR A 240 15.38 4.71 21.74
C THR A 240 16.18 4.51 20.48
N ASP A 241 17.50 4.29 20.56
CA ASP A 241 18.35 3.92 19.42
C ASP A 241 18.08 2.50 18.92
N ILE A 242 17.66 1.57 19.80
CA ILE A 242 17.30 0.20 19.45
C ILE A 242 15.85 0.14 18.98
N PHE A 243 14.90 0.61 19.81
CA PHE A 243 13.47 0.58 19.46
C PHE A 243 13.01 1.88 18.79
N TYR A 244 13.79 2.41 17.85
CA TYR A 244 13.50 3.68 17.19
C TYR A 244 12.40 3.55 16.13
N PHE A 245 11.33 4.34 16.24
CA PHE A 245 10.22 4.31 15.27
C PHE A 245 9.81 5.69 14.72
N ASP A 246 10.64 6.74 14.84
CA ASP A 246 10.35 8.02 14.19
C ASP A 246 10.44 7.87 12.65
N PRO A 247 9.39 8.24 11.88
CA PRO A 247 9.45 8.28 10.42
C PRO A 247 10.46 9.29 9.87
N LYS A 248 10.86 10.32 10.61
CA LYS A 248 11.84 11.33 10.16
C LYS A 248 13.22 10.76 9.81
N ALA A 249 13.57 9.58 10.34
CA ALA A 249 14.83 8.92 10.01
C ALA A 249 14.81 8.16 8.67
N ILE A 250 13.67 8.12 7.97
CA ILE A 250 13.56 7.43 6.70
C ILE A 250 14.03 8.38 5.60
N ASN A 251 15.12 8.06 4.91
CA ASN A 251 15.38 8.66 3.59
C ASN A 251 14.52 7.89 2.58
N TRP A 252 13.39 8.46 2.14
CA TRP A 252 12.45 7.77 1.25
C TRP A 252 13.08 7.27 -0.04
N GLU A 253 13.90 8.06 -0.71
CA GLU A 253 14.55 7.65 -1.94
C GLU A 253 15.51 6.47 -1.70
N GLY A 254 16.42 6.63 -0.73
CA GLY A 254 17.40 5.60 -0.40
C GLY A 254 16.75 4.31 0.09
N TYR A 255 15.71 4.42 0.92
CA TYR A 255 14.95 3.29 1.41
C TYR A 255 14.18 2.60 0.29
N MET A 256 13.48 3.33 -0.57
CA MET A 256 12.69 2.71 -1.64
C MET A 256 13.58 2.02 -2.69
N LEU A 257 14.63 2.70 -3.16
CA LEU A 257 15.50 2.19 -4.23
C LEU A 257 16.44 1.08 -3.77
N ASN A 258 17.00 1.17 -2.56
CA ASN A 258 18.06 0.27 -2.11
C ASN A 258 17.59 -0.82 -1.14
N VAL A 259 16.38 -0.69 -0.58
CA VAL A 259 15.85 -1.63 0.43
C VAL A 259 14.50 -2.20 0.02
N HIS A 260 13.48 -1.36 -0.15
CA HIS A 260 12.11 -1.82 -0.36
C HIS A 260 11.92 -2.53 -1.72
N PHE A 261 12.27 -1.91 -2.85
CA PHE A 261 12.09 -2.55 -4.16
C PHE A 261 12.99 -3.77 -4.39
N PRO A 262 14.27 -3.79 -3.97
CA PRO A 262 15.07 -5.01 -3.95
C PRO A 262 14.44 -6.12 -3.12
N GLY A 263 13.95 -5.79 -1.92
CA GLY A 263 13.22 -6.71 -1.06
C GLY A 263 11.96 -7.25 -1.73
N LEU A 264 11.19 -6.38 -2.38
CA LEU A 264 10.01 -6.76 -3.14
C LEU A 264 10.36 -7.74 -4.26
N VAL A 265 11.40 -7.48 -5.05
CA VAL A 265 11.85 -8.42 -6.09
C VAL A 265 12.27 -9.75 -5.47
N LYS A 266 13.04 -9.73 -4.38
CA LYS A 266 13.56 -10.93 -3.73
C LYS A 266 12.47 -11.82 -3.12
N TYR A 267 11.52 -11.24 -2.39
CA TYR A 267 10.56 -11.99 -1.57
C TYR A 267 9.21 -12.19 -2.26
N VAL A 268 8.86 -11.34 -3.23
CA VAL A 268 7.50 -11.26 -3.78
C VAL A 268 7.43 -11.56 -5.28
N PHE A 269 8.41 -11.15 -6.07
CA PHE A 269 8.47 -11.48 -7.50
C PHE A 269 8.86 -12.96 -7.71
N LYS A 270 7.89 -13.86 -7.46
CA LYS A 270 7.88 -15.23 -7.97
C LYS A 270 7.29 -15.29 -9.39
#